data_AF-A0A8K0CAF6-F1
#
_entry.id   AF-A0A8K0CAF6-F1
#
_cell.length_a   1.000
_cell.length_b   1.000
_cell.length_c   1.000
_cell.angle_alpha   90.00
_cell.angle_beta   90.00
_cell.angle_gamma   90.00
#
_symmetry.space_group_name_H-M   'P 1'
#
loop_
_entity.id
_entity.type
_entity.pdbx_description
1 polymer ?
#
loop_
_entity_poly.entity_id
_entity_poly.type
_entity_poly.pdbx_seq_one_letter_code
_entity_poly.pdbx_strand_id
1 'polypeptide(L)'
;MANAPLNSEFNIRFFKPKKDQCKICTAYEQGSETIKHKIKQKYDSHINNNEVVRSLKDLNKDLAMNDKTVCVACFDLQKCLSPRSINLKKSRRTITEDLPKLLPIESKKLKGLLELCHNNDIPEIYHNFYFSLKSKESIGATNFEAEENTTDSDENFSDCE
;
A
#
# COMPACT_ATOMS: atom_id res chain seq x y z
N MET A 1 -46.64 29.34 9.71
CA MET A 1 -46.56 28.01 10.34
C MET A 1 -45.13 27.83 10.82
N ALA A 2 -44.93 27.89 12.15
CA ALA A 2 -43.61 27.83 12.78
C ALA A 2 -43.13 26.38 12.85
N ASN A 3 -41.99 26.08 12.24
CA ASN A 3 -41.28 24.81 12.46
C ASN A 3 -40.43 24.96 13.72
N ALA A 4 -40.83 24.26 14.77
CA ALA A 4 -40.14 24.20 16.05
C ALA A 4 -38.72 23.63 15.87
N PRO A 5 -37.71 24.18 16.58
CA PRO A 5 -36.36 23.61 16.59
C PRO A 5 -36.37 22.26 17.32
N LEU A 6 -35.92 21.22 16.62
CA LEU A 6 -35.65 19.91 17.20
C LEU A 6 -34.53 20.04 18.25
N ASN A 7 -34.90 20.00 19.53
CA ASN A 7 -34.13 19.68 20.74
C ASN A 7 -32.60 19.89 20.67
N SER A 8 -32.15 21.03 21.19
CA SER A 8 -30.73 21.43 21.31
C SER A 8 -29.96 20.80 22.49
N GLU A 9 -30.52 19.78 23.17
CA GLU A 9 -29.96 19.26 24.44
C GLU A 9 -29.38 17.84 24.40
N PHE A 10 -29.46 17.11 23.29
CA PHE A 10 -28.73 15.85 23.19
C PHE A 10 -27.31 16.10 22.67
N ASN A 11 -26.34 15.98 23.57
CA ASN A 11 -24.91 16.00 23.25
C ASN A 11 -24.49 14.68 22.58
N ILE A 12 -25.15 14.31 21.47
CA ILE A 12 -24.83 13.18 20.59
C ILE A 12 -23.60 13.52 19.74
N ARG A 13 -22.51 13.90 20.41
CA ARG A 13 -21.20 13.89 19.77
C ARG A 13 -20.89 12.44 19.47
N PHE A 14 -20.82 12.11 18.19
CA PHE A 14 -20.35 10.80 17.76
C PHE A 14 -19.01 10.50 18.45
N PHE A 15 -18.94 9.34 19.10
CA PHE A 15 -17.71 8.86 19.69
C PHE A 15 -16.65 8.80 18.59
N LYS A 16 -15.60 9.63 18.71
CA LYS A 16 -14.47 9.62 17.79
C LYS A 16 -13.53 8.49 18.19
N PRO A 17 -13.39 7.41 17.40
CA PRO A 17 -12.49 6.32 17.74
C PRO A 17 -11.08 6.82 17.99
N LYS A 18 -10.35 6.19 18.92
CA LYS A 18 -8.95 6.54 19.23
C LYS A 18 -8.03 6.45 17.99
N LYS A 19 -8.41 5.65 16.99
CA LYS A 19 -7.68 5.50 15.72
C LYS A 19 -7.72 6.78 14.86
N ASP A 20 -8.76 7.59 15.02
CA ASP A 20 -9.01 8.80 14.20
C ASP A 20 -8.58 10.08 14.92
N GLN A 21 -7.95 9.95 16.09
CA GLN A 21 -7.47 11.06 16.88
C GLN A 21 -5.95 11.22 16.75
N CYS A 22 -5.50 12.46 16.57
CA CYS A 22 -4.08 12.78 16.57
C CYS A 22 -3.51 12.59 17.99
N LYS A 23 -2.54 11.70 18.14
CA LYS A 23 -1.90 11.40 19.43
C LYS A 23 -1.34 12.65 20.13
N ILE A 24 -0.80 13.60 19.36
CA ILE A 24 -0.21 14.83 19.89
C ILE A 24 -1.31 15.78 20.38
N CYS A 25 -2.32 16.05 19.57
CA CYS A 25 -3.44 16.93 19.95
C CYS A 25 -4.20 16.36 21.15
N THR A 26 -4.54 15.06 21.11
CA THR A 26 -5.25 14.39 22.20
C THR A 26 -4.44 14.44 23.50
N ALA A 27 -3.12 14.21 23.45
CA ALA A 27 -2.28 14.27 24.64
C ALA A 27 -2.18 15.69 25.22
N TYR A 28 -2.23 16.73 24.40
CA TYR A 28 -2.22 18.13 24.84
C TYR A 28 -3.57 18.54 25.42
N GLU A 29 -4.67 18.23 24.74
CA GLU A 29 -6.03 18.59 25.17
C GLU A 29 -6.45 17.86 26.45
N GLN A 30 -6.09 16.58 26.58
CA GLN A 30 -6.48 15.73 27.72
C GLN A 30 -5.40 15.68 28.82
N GLY A 31 -4.22 16.26 28.60
CA GLY A 31 -3.11 16.25 29.54
C GLY A 31 -3.33 17.19 30.73
N SER A 32 -2.73 16.86 31.87
CA SER A 32 -2.61 17.78 33.00
C SER A 32 -1.69 18.96 32.66
N GLU A 33 -1.73 20.03 33.44
CA GLU A 33 -0.98 21.26 33.16
C GLU A 33 0.54 21.04 33.06
N THR A 34 1.07 20.10 33.83
CA THR A 34 2.48 19.71 33.78
C THR A 34 2.84 18.99 32.48
N ILE A 35 1.92 18.21 31.93
CA ILE A 35 2.09 17.54 30.64
C ILE A 35 2.00 18.58 29.53
N LYS A 36 0.98 19.46 29.55
CA LYS A 36 0.81 20.54 28.58
C LYS A 36 2.09 21.37 28.46
N HIS A 37 2.65 21.83 29.58
CA HIS A 37 3.91 22.56 29.56
C HIS A 37 5.06 21.77 28.88
N LYS A 38 5.20 20.47 29.19
CA LYS A 38 6.23 19.60 28.60
C LYS A 38 6.07 19.37 27.10
N ILE A 39 4.84 19.31 26.59
CA ILE A 39 4.56 19.01 25.17
C ILE A 39 4.10 20.23 24.36
N LYS A 40 3.99 21.40 24.97
CA LYS A 40 3.53 22.65 24.34
C LYS A 40 4.32 22.98 23.08
N GLN A 41 5.65 22.97 23.16
CA GLN A 41 6.50 23.25 22.00
C GLN A 41 6.25 22.26 20.84
N LYS A 42 6.06 20.98 21.14
CA LYS A 42 5.75 19.96 20.13
C LYS A 42 4.37 20.13 19.53
N TYR A 43 3.40 20.53 20.35
CA TYR A 43 2.04 20.84 19.92
C TYR A 43 2.02 22.08 19.02
N ASP A 44 2.65 23.18 19.45
CA ASP A 44 2.74 24.43 18.69
C ASP A 44 3.38 24.19 17.31
N SER A 45 4.48 23.42 17.27
CA SER A 45 5.11 23.01 16.01
C SER A 45 4.20 22.12 15.15
N HIS A 46 3.46 21.18 15.74
CA HIS A 46 2.52 20.32 15.02
C HIS A 46 1.40 21.12 14.34
N ILE A 47 0.80 22.07 15.06
CA ILE A 47 -0.27 22.93 14.52
C ILE A 47 0.30 23.85 13.42
N ASN A 48 1.43 24.50 13.67
CA ASN A 48 2.08 25.36 12.68
C ASN A 48 2.43 24.59 11.39
N ASN A 49 2.96 23.37 11.50
CA ASN A 49 3.27 22.55 10.33
C ASN A 49 2.01 22.20 9.53
N ASN A 50 0.90 21.90 10.20
CA ASN A 50 -0.37 21.63 9.53
C ASN A 50 -0.88 22.86 8.77
N GLU A 51 -0.77 24.05 9.37
CA GLU A 51 -1.14 25.32 8.73
C GLU A 51 -0.27 25.61 7.52
N VAL A 52 1.05 25.52 7.66
CA VAL A 52 2.01 25.72 6.56
C VAL A 52 1.72 24.78 5.39
N VAL A 53 1.48 23.49 5.64
CA VAL A 53 1.16 22.53 4.58
C VAL A 53 -0.17 22.86 3.89
N ARG A 54 -1.18 23.32 4.65
CA ARG A 54 -2.48 23.73 4.07
C ARG A 54 -2.30 24.96 3.19
N SER A 55 -1.60 25.99 3.66
CA SER A 55 -1.32 27.21 2.92
C SER A 55 -0.49 26.95 1.66
N LEU A 56 0.55 26.10 1.75
CA LEU A 56 1.36 25.71 0.59
C LEU A 56 0.55 24.96 -0.45
N LYS A 57 -0.33 24.05 -0.02
CA LYS A 57 -1.22 23.33 -0.93
C LYS A 57 -2.16 24.29 -1.66
N ASP A 58 -2.72 25.27 -0.94
CA ASP A 58 -3.64 26.23 -1.54
C ASP A 58 -2.91 27.18 -2.51
N LEU A 59 -1.72 27.67 -2.14
CA LEU A 59 -0.84 28.41 -3.05
C LEU A 59 -0.50 27.61 -4.31
N ASN A 60 -0.16 26.33 -4.18
CA ASN A 60 0.16 25.47 -5.32
C ASN A 60 -1.05 25.29 -6.24
N LYS A 61 -2.26 25.16 -5.69
CA LYS A 61 -3.49 25.13 -6.50
C LYS A 61 -3.68 26.43 -7.26
N ASP A 62 -3.48 27.57 -6.60
CA ASP A 62 -3.60 28.88 -7.24
C ASP A 62 -2.58 29.03 -8.38
N LEU A 63 -1.34 28.57 -8.17
CA LEU A 63 -0.31 28.56 -9.22
C LEU A 63 -0.72 27.68 -10.40
N ALA A 64 -1.21 26.47 -10.17
CA ALA A 64 -1.67 25.58 -11.24
C ALA A 64 -2.92 26.09 -11.97
N MET A 65 -3.73 26.94 -11.33
CA MET A 65 -4.87 27.60 -11.98
C MET A 65 -4.42 28.73 -12.91
N ASN A 66 -3.34 29.44 -12.56
CA ASN A 66 -2.87 30.61 -13.29
C ASN A 66 -1.78 30.27 -14.34
N ASP A 67 -1.02 29.20 -14.13
CA ASP A 67 0.07 28.77 -15.01
C ASP A 67 -0.21 27.37 -15.59
N LYS A 68 -0.37 27.29 -16.92
CA LYS A 68 -0.64 26.04 -17.65
C LYS A 68 0.54 25.07 -17.68
N THR A 69 1.72 25.49 -17.26
CA THR A 69 2.92 24.64 -17.18
C THR A 69 3.01 23.86 -15.86
N VAL A 70 2.21 24.25 -14.87
CA VAL A 70 2.21 23.65 -13.52
C VAL A 70 0.95 22.82 -13.32
N CYS A 71 1.11 21.57 -12.88
CA CYS A 71 0.03 20.68 -12.49
C CYS A 71 0.21 20.24 -11.04
N VAL A 72 -0.86 20.29 -10.24
CA VAL A 72 -0.84 19.93 -8.82
C VAL A 72 -1.79 18.77 -8.55
N ALA A 73 -1.24 17.65 -8.10
CA ALA A 73 -1.99 16.49 -7.67
C ALA A 73 -2.00 16.39 -6.14
N CYS A 74 -3.20 16.39 -5.54
CA CYS A 74 -3.38 16.18 -4.11
C CYS A 74 -3.87 14.74 -3.86
N PHE A 75 -3.06 13.93 -3.19
CA PHE A 75 -3.46 12.58 -2.81
C PHE A 75 -3.98 12.58 -1.37
N ASP A 76 -5.24 12.17 -1.17
CA ASP A 76 -5.72 11.81 0.16
C ASP A 76 -5.24 10.40 0.48
N LEU A 77 -4.11 10.31 1.19
CA LEU A 77 -3.61 9.05 1.74
C LEU A 77 -4.42 8.69 2.99
N GLN A 78 -5.73 8.52 2.84
CA GLN A 78 -6.52 7.80 3.82
C GLN A 78 -5.91 6.41 3.95
N LYS A 79 -5.45 6.07 5.16
CA LYS A 79 -4.95 4.74 5.47
C LYS A 79 -6.14 3.77 5.44
N CYS A 80 -6.53 3.33 4.24
CA CYS A 80 -7.50 2.28 4.03
C CYS A 80 -6.83 0.95 4.40
N LEU A 81 -6.63 0.74 5.71
CA LEU A 81 -6.33 -0.58 6.23
C LEU A 81 -7.60 -1.39 6.07
N SER A 82 -7.71 -2.09 4.94
CA SER A 82 -8.49 -3.32 4.90
C SER A 82 -7.99 -4.20 6.04
N PRO A 83 -8.87 -4.71 6.93
CA PRO A 83 -8.44 -5.61 7.99
C PRO A 83 -8.16 -6.98 7.38
N ARG A 84 -7.01 -7.12 6.70
CA ARG A 84 -6.33 -8.40 6.60
C ARG A 84 -5.05 -8.25 7.41
N SER A 85 -5.07 -8.82 8.61
CA SER A 85 -3.91 -8.97 9.48
C SER A 85 -2.90 -9.89 8.80
N ILE A 86 -2.11 -9.38 7.87
CA ILE A 86 -0.96 -10.09 7.32
C ILE A 86 0.25 -9.64 8.14
N ASN A 87 0.78 -10.55 8.96
CA ASN A 87 2.03 -10.36 9.69
C ASN A 87 3.20 -10.29 8.69
N LEU A 88 3.43 -9.11 8.12
CA LEU A 88 4.63 -8.84 7.32
C LEU A 88 5.80 -8.60 8.27
N LYS A 89 6.58 -9.65 8.52
CA LYS A 89 7.91 -9.52 9.11
C LYS A 89 8.72 -8.59 8.19
N LYS A 90 9.17 -7.45 8.72
CA LYS A 90 9.93 -6.44 7.97
C LYS A 90 11.25 -7.05 7.50
N SER A 91 11.34 -7.36 6.21
CA SER A 91 12.63 -7.57 5.52
C SER A 91 12.77 -6.46 4.49
N ARG A 92 13.77 -5.60 4.67
CA ARG A 92 14.07 -4.47 3.80
C ARG A 92 14.81 -5.03 2.58
N ARG A 93 14.10 -5.30 1.48
CA ARG A 93 14.71 -5.69 0.20
C ARG A 93 14.75 -4.50 -0.75
N THR A 94 15.87 -4.36 -1.43
CA THR A 94 16.14 -3.36 -2.48
C THR A 94 15.22 -3.62 -3.69
N ILE A 95 14.63 -2.54 -4.20
CA ILE A 95 13.68 -2.56 -5.32
C ILE A 95 14.46 -2.59 -6.62
N THR A 96 15.06 -3.74 -6.93
CA THR A 96 15.59 -4.06 -8.25
C THR A 96 15.46 -5.59 -8.38
N GLU A 97 14.70 -6.06 -9.37
CA GLU A 97 14.54 -7.48 -9.79
C GLU A 97 13.30 -8.30 -9.34
N ASP A 98 12.33 -7.74 -8.63
CA ASP A 98 11.08 -8.47 -8.31
C ASP A 98 9.87 -7.92 -9.09
N LEU A 99 9.90 -7.97 -10.43
CA LEU A 99 8.64 -8.04 -11.17
C LEU A 99 8.00 -9.38 -10.77
N PRO A 100 6.77 -9.41 -10.22
CA PRO A 100 6.23 -10.63 -9.64
C PRO A 100 6.14 -11.68 -10.74
N LYS A 101 7.05 -12.67 -10.68
CA LYS A 101 6.96 -13.89 -11.47
C LYS A 101 5.54 -14.40 -11.27
N LEU A 102 4.76 -14.44 -12.37
CA LEU A 102 3.34 -14.80 -12.33
C LEU A 102 3.21 -16.07 -11.49
N LEU A 103 2.58 -15.92 -10.32
CA LEU A 103 2.46 -17.03 -9.40
C LEU A 103 1.65 -18.11 -10.10
N PRO A 104 2.17 -19.33 -10.22
CA PRO A 104 1.54 -20.33 -11.06
C PRO A 104 0.16 -20.66 -10.51
N ILE A 105 -0.83 -20.68 -11.40
CA ILE A 105 -2.24 -20.79 -11.04
C ILE A 105 -2.57 -22.27 -10.84
N GLU A 106 -3.45 -22.54 -9.88
CA GLU A 106 -3.98 -23.88 -9.64
C GLU A 106 -4.79 -24.36 -10.85
N SER A 107 -4.57 -25.60 -11.32
CA SER A 107 -5.18 -26.15 -12.55
C SER A 107 -6.71 -26.07 -12.52
N LYS A 108 -7.33 -26.31 -11.36
CA LYS A 108 -8.78 -26.16 -11.14
C LYS A 108 -9.29 -24.74 -11.41
N LYS A 109 -8.52 -23.72 -11.01
CA LYS A 109 -8.87 -22.30 -11.18
C LYS A 109 -8.68 -21.86 -12.62
N LEU A 110 -7.62 -22.33 -13.28
CA LEU A 110 -7.40 -22.06 -14.69
C LEU A 110 -8.53 -22.63 -15.54
N LYS A 111 -8.96 -23.87 -15.28
CA LYS A 111 -10.08 -24.49 -15.99
C LYS A 111 -11.38 -23.67 -15.85
N GLY A 112 -11.73 -23.27 -14.63
CA GLY A 112 -12.92 -22.43 -14.40
C GLY A 112 -12.82 -21.07 -15.09
N LEU A 113 -11.62 -20.49 -15.17
CA LEU A 113 -11.40 -19.21 -15.84
C LEU A 113 -11.54 -19.31 -17.37
N LEU A 114 -11.10 -20.43 -17.95
CA LEU A 114 -11.29 -20.72 -19.38
C LEU A 114 -12.76 -21.00 -19.69
N GLU A 115 -13.48 -21.72 -18.83
CA GLU A 115 -14.93 -21.93 -18.97
C GLU A 115 -15.69 -20.59 -19.00
N LEU A 116 -15.33 -19.63 -18.15
CA LEU A 116 -15.91 -18.28 -18.15
C LEU A 116 -15.57 -17.48 -19.42
N CYS A 117 -14.40 -17.74 -20.04
CA CYS A 117 -14.07 -17.15 -21.34
C CYS A 117 -14.96 -17.74 -22.45
N HIS A 118 -15.16 -19.06 -22.46
CA HIS A 118 -16.01 -19.73 -23.45
C HIS A 118 -17.49 -19.39 -23.32
N ASN A 119 -17.97 -19.12 -22.11
CA ASN A 119 -19.35 -18.69 -21.85
C ASN A 119 -19.58 -17.19 -22.11
N ASN A 120 -18.54 -16.43 -22.48
CA ASN A 120 -18.56 -14.96 -22.63
C ASN A 120 -18.96 -14.19 -21.37
N ASP A 121 -18.81 -14.80 -20.18
CA ASP A 121 -18.96 -14.12 -18.90
C ASP A 121 -17.80 -13.12 -18.65
N ILE A 122 -16.68 -13.33 -19.33
CA ILE A 122 -15.51 -12.44 -19.36
C ILE A 122 -15.42 -11.79 -20.75
N PRO A 123 -15.21 -10.46 -20.84
CA PRO A 123 -15.04 -9.78 -22.12
C PRO A 123 -13.88 -10.34 -22.96
N GLU A 124 -14.10 -10.46 -24.28
CA GLU A 124 -13.15 -11.03 -25.25
C GLU A 124 -11.77 -10.37 -25.23
N ILE A 125 -11.70 -9.07 -24.91
CA ILE A 125 -10.44 -8.32 -24.79
C ILE A 125 -9.45 -8.94 -23.79
N TYR A 126 -9.93 -9.75 -22.84
CA TYR A 126 -9.12 -10.41 -21.83
C TYR A 126 -8.87 -11.90 -22.11
N HIS A 127 -9.51 -12.49 -23.11
CA HIS A 127 -9.39 -13.92 -23.40
C HIS A 127 -7.95 -14.31 -23.72
N ASN A 128 -7.27 -13.55 -24.58
CA ASN A 128 -5.86 -13.79 -24.94
C ASN A 128 -4.94 -13.82 -23.71
N PHE A 129 -5.21 -12.96 -22.72
CA PHE A 129 -4.46 -12.95 -21.47
C PHE A 129 -4.68 -14.26 -20.70
N TYR A 130 -5.93 -14.69 -20.52
CA TYR A 130 -6.25 -15.90 -19.77
C TYR A 130 -5.80 -17.19 -20.44
N PHE A 131 -5.83 -17.26 -21.77
CA PHE A 131 -5.28 -18.38 -22.54
C PHE A 131 -3.74 -18.48 -22.45
N SER A 132 -3.05 -17.38 -22.18
CA SER A 132 -1.58 -17.36 -22.04
C SER A 132 -1.07 -17.84 -20.67
N LEU A 133 -1.97 -18.07 -19.70
CA LEU A 133 -1.59 -18.42 -18.33
C LEU A 133 -1.18 -19.89 -18.19
N LYS A 134 -0.06 -20.13 -17.50
CA LYS A 134 0.48 -21.46 -17.22
C LYS A 134 -0.02 -22.00 -15.87
N SER A 135 -0.39 -23.29 -15.83
CA SER A 135 -0.72 -23.98 -14.58
C SER A 135 0.53 -24.43 -13.84
N LYS A 136 0.43 -24.67 -12.52
CA LYS A 136 1.52 -25.24 -11.71
C LYS A 136 2.09 -26.55 -12.25
N GLU A 137 1.28 -27.36 -12.93
CA GLU A 137 1.66 -28.67 -13.47
C GLU A 137 2.56 -28.53 -14.72
N SER A 138 2.40 -27.46 -15.49
CA SER A 138 3.15 -27.22 -16.73
C SER A 138 4.60 -26.74 -16.53
N ILE A 139 5.00 -26.37 -15.31
CA ILE A 139 6.36 -25.89 -14.99
C ILE A 139 7.30 -27.06 -14.62
N GLY A 140 6.77 -28.26 -14.39
CA GLY A 140 7.55 -29.44 -13.98
C GLY A 140 8.14 -30.29 -15.10
N ALA A 141 7.95 -29.94 -16.38
CA ALA A 141 8.27 -30.82 -17.51
C ALA A 141 9.41 -30.33 -18.43
N THR A 142 10.09 -29.22 -18.10
CA THR A 142 11.23 -28.76 -18.91
C THR A 142 12.41 -28.46 -17.98
N ASN A 143 13.32 -29.42 -17.87
CA ASN A 143 14.78 -29.25 -17.84
C ASN A 143 15.46 -30.64 -17.66
N PHE A 144 15.66 -31.33 -18.77
CA PHE A 144 16.85 -32.14 -19.05
C PHE A 144 17.41 -31.47 -20.32
N GLU A 145 18.56 -30.81 -20.28
CA GLU A 145 19.84 -31.44 -20.59
C GLU A 145 20.95 -30.87 -19.69
N ALA A 146 21.70 -31.78 -19.06
CA ALA A 146 23.02 -31.52 -18.53
C ALA A 146 24.01 -31.64 -19.70
N GLU A 147 24.58 -30.52 -20.14
CA GLU A 147 25.88 -30.53 -20.79
C GLU A 147 26.93 -30.19 -19.73
N GLU A 148 27.71 -31.19 -19.34
CA GLU A 148 29.01 -30.96 -18.72
C GLU A 148 29.98 -32.00 -19.27
N ASN A 149 30.79 -31.55 -20.22
CA ASN A 149 31.93 -32.28 -20.72
C ASN A 149 33.09 -31.30 -20.67
N THR A 150 33.98 -31.46 -19.68
CA THR A 150 35.43 -31.43 -19.90
C THR A 150 36.12 -31.98 -18.66
N THR A 151 36.93 -33.00 -18.93
CA THR A 151 37.89 -33.66 -18.04
C THR A 151 39.14 -32.81 -17.82
N ASP A 152 39.91 -33.21 -16.81
CA ASP A 152 41.36 -33.00 -16.60
C ASP A 152 41.79 -31.64 -15.99
N SER A 153 42.63 -31.55 -14.95
CA SER A 153 43.51 -32.50 -14.25
C SER A 153 43.84 -32.01 -12.83
N ASP A 154 44.28 -32.94 -12.00
CA ASP A 154 44.91 -32.77 -10.68
C ASP A 154 46.05 -31.74 -10.64
N GLU A 155 46.17 -30.97 -9.54
CA GLU A 155 47.42 -30.83 -8.80
C GLU A 155 47.15 -30.52 -7.30
N ASN A 156 47.76 -31.34 -6.45
CA ASN A 156 47.93 -31.19 -5.00
C ASN A 156 48.48 -29.81 -4.59
N PHE A 157 48.26 -29.35 -3.35
CA PHE A 157 49.35 -29.04 -2.39
C PHE A 157 48.86 -28.53 -1.00
N SER A 158 49.28 -29.29 0.02
CA SER A 158 49.67 -28.96 1.41
C SER A 158 48.78 -28.19 2.41
N ASP A 159 48.61 -28.83 3.56
CA ASP A 159 48.38 -28.30 4.91
C ASP A 159 49.21 -27.05 5.28
N CYS A 160 48.67 -26.18 6.15
CA CYS A 160 49.18 -26.02 7.52
C CYS A 160 48.42 -24.93 8.34
N GLU A 161 48.22 -25.29 9.60
CA GLU A 161 48.01 -24.50 10.85
C GLU A 161 46.84 -23.51 10.99
#